data_AF-A0A4Q5QSB8-F1
#
_entry.id   AF-A0A4Q5QSB8-F1
#
_cell.length_a   1.000
_cell.length_b   1.000
_cell.length_c   1.000
_cell.angle_alpha   90.00
_cell.angle_beta   90.00
_cell.angle_gamma   90.00
#
_symmetry.space_group_name_H-M   'P 1'
#
loop_
_entity.id
_entity.type
_entity.pdbx_description
1 polymer ?
#
loop_
_entity_poly.entity_id
_entity_poly.type
_entity_poly.pdbx_seq_one_letter_code
_entity_poly.pdbx_strand_id
1 'polypeptide(L)' 'MSQAFVKESDDQWLHDLPPTMNALIAYLTRENNGVPVYQKKVETDKNGRLIYTMSNGLDYAIDAESKWEIVW' A
#
# COMPACT_ATOMS: atom_id res chain seq x y z
N MET A 1 -2.58 -36.71 9.64
CA MET A 1 -2.75 -36.21 8.26
C MET A 1 -3.36 -34.82 8.34
N SER A 2 -2.53 -33.78 8.43
CA SER A 2 -2.97 -32.39 8.39
C SER A 2 -1.99 -31.66 7.48
N GLN A 3 -2.30 -31.58 6.19
CA GLN A 3 -1.55 -30.72 5.27
C GLN A 3 -2.06 -29.29 5.48
N ALA A 4 -1.32 -28.51 6.27
CA ALA A 4 -1.44 -27.07 6.20
C ALA A 4 -0.84 -26.65 4.85
N PHE A 5 -1.70 -26.25 3.90
CA PHE A 5 -1.26 -25.54 2.70
C PHE A 5 -0.77 -24.16 3.16
N VAL A 6 0.53 -24.06 3.45
CA VAL A 6 1.20 -22.76 3.60
C VAL A 6 1.43 -22.25 2.19
N LYS A 7 0.62 -21.27 1.79
CA LYS A 7 0.82 -20.52 0.56
C LYS A 7 1.92 -19.51 0.87
N GLU A 8 3.18 -19.89 0.63
CA GLU A 8 4.30 -18.96 0.58
C GLU A 8 3.95 -17.94 -0.50
N SER A 9 3.38 -16.80 -0.08
CA SER A 9 3.15 -15.70 -0.99
C SER A 9 4.49 -15.00 -1.10
N ASP A 10 5.05 -14.97 -2.30
CA ASP A 10 6.20 -14.11 -2.60
C ASP A 10 5.89 -12.71 -2.03
N ASP A 11 6.63 -12.33 -0.99
CA ASP A 11 6.43 -11.10 -0.26
C ASP A 11 6.90 -9.95 -1.16
N GLN A 12 6.00 -9.45 -2.00
CA GLN A 12 6.22 -8.19 -2.69
C GLN A 12 6.30 -7.07 -1.66
N TRP A 13 7.37 -6.30 -1.66
CA TRP A 13 7.54 -5.20 -0.72
C TRP A 13 6.83 -3.95 -1.24
N LEU A 14 6.37 -3.08 -0.34
CA LEU A 14 5.71 -1.80 -0.69
C LEU A 14 6.55 -0.97 -1.68
N HIS A 15 7.88 -0.97 -1.51
CA HIS A 15 8.81 -0.19 -2.34
C HIS A 15 9.05 -0.77 -3.75
N ASP A 16 8.63 -2.01 -4.00
CA ASP A 16 8.69 -2.66 -5.31
C ASP A 16 7.39 -2.47 -6.10
N LEU A 17 6.38 -1.84 -5.50
CA LEU A 17 5.13 -1.58 -6.18
C LEU A 17 5.28 -0.46 -7.21
N PRO A 18 4.66 -0.61 -8.40
CA PRO A 18 4.50 0.50 -9.32
C PRO A 18 3.87 1.72 -8.63
N PRO A 19 4.25 2.96 -9.00
CA PRO A 19 3.73 4.22 -8.43
C PRO A 19 2.31 4.52 -8.93
N THR A 20 1.40 3.56 -8.77
CA THR A 20 0.01 3.65 -9.20
C THR A 20 -0.90 3.31 -8.02
N MET A 21 -2.00 4.04 -7.92
CA MET A 21 -3.00 3.82 -6.86
C MET A 21 -3.58 2.39 -6.91
N ASN A 22 -3.79 1.83 -8.10
CA ASN A 22 -4.30 0.47 -8.25
C ASN A 22 -3.35 -0.59 -7.67
N ALA A 23 -2.03 -0.43 -7.88
CA ALA A 23 -1.04 -1.33 -7.31
C ALA A 23 -1.03 -1.25 -5.77
N LEU A 24 -1.10 -0.02 -5.22
CA LEU A 24 -1.18 0.19 -3.78
C LEU A 24 -2.46 -0.44 -3.19
N ILE A 25 -3.63 -0.21 -3.79
CA ILE A 25 -4.91 -0.79 -3.32
C ILE A 25 -4.86 -2.33 -3.33
N ALA A 26 -4.35 -2.93 -4.40
CA ALA A 26 -4.23 -4.39 -4.50
C ALA A 26 -3.31 -4.96 -3.41
N TYR A 27 -2.15 -4.32 -3.21
CA TYR A 27 -1.21 -4.68 -2.14
C TYR A 27 -1.85 -4.56 -0.77
N LEU A 28 -2.42 -3.40 -0.43
CA LEU A 28 -3.03 -3.18 0.88
C LEU A 28 -4.24 -4.08 1.14
N THR A 29 -4.99 -4.43 0.11
CA THR A 29 -6.08 -5.41 0.23
C THR A 29 -5.55 -6.81 0.56
N ARG A 30 -4.43 -7.22 -0.04
CA ARG A 30 -3.75 -8.49 0.30
C ARG A 30 -3.28 -8.49 1.75
N GLU A 31 -2.60 -7.42 2.17
CA GLU A 31 -2.09 -7.24 3.53
C GLU A 31 -3.23 -7.17 4.57
N ASN A 32 -4.39 -6.66 4.17
CA ASN A 32 -5.57 -6.54 5.02
C ASN A 32 -6.46 -7.80 4.97
N ASN A 33 -5.88 -8.99 4.83
CA ASN A 33 -6.57 -10.29 4.78
C ASN A 33 -7.68 -10.38 3.71
N GLY A 34 -7.50 -9.69 2.58
CA GLY A 34 -8.48 -9.62 1.49
C GLY A 34 -9.62 -8.62 1.72
N VAL A 35 -9.63 -7.87 2.83
CA VAL A 35 -10.59 -6.80 3.07
C VAL A 35 -10.20 -5.58 2.22
N PRO A 36 -11.08 -5.10 1.32
CA PRO A 36 -10.74 -4.01 0.40
C PRO A 36 -10.28 -2.75 1.13
N VAL A 37 -9.11 -2.24 0.72
CA VAL A 37 -8.59 -0.94 1.15
C VAL A 37 -8.84 0.08 0.05
N TYR A 38 -9.31 1.27 0.41
CA TYR A 38 -9.61 2.34 -0.54
C TYR A 38 -9.02 3.68 -0.09
N GLN A 39 -8.78 4.56 -1.04
CA GLN A 39 -8.36 5.93 -0.76
C GLN A 39 -9.51 6.72 -0.11
N LYS A 40 -9.25 7.33 1.05
CA LYS A 40 -10.17 8.23 1.75
C LYS A 40 -9.95 9.68 1.39
N LYS A 41 -8.69 10.12 1.29
CA LYS A 41 -8.33 11.52 1.10
C LYS A 41 -7.01 11.63 0.35
N VAL A 42 -6.83 12.73 -0.38
CA VAL A 42 -5.54 13.14 -0.93
C VAL A 42 -5.28 14.56 -0.48
N GLU A 43 -4.09 14.78 0.07
CA GLU A 43 -3.60 16.10 0.47
C GLU A 43 -2.24 16.36 -0.12
N THR A 44 -1.85 17.64 -0.14
CA THR A 44 -0.51 18.04 -0.53
C THR A 44 0.23 18.52 0.70
N ASP A 45 1.35 17.89 1.01
CA ASP A 45 2.24 18.34 2.10
C ASP A 45 2.94 19.66 1.73
N LYS A 46 3.53 20.33 2.71
CA LYS A 46 4.33 21.56 2.59
C LYS A 46 5.44 21.44 1.56
N ASN A 47 5.94 20.24 1.31
CA ASN A 47 6.97 19.94 0.31
C ASN A 47 6.40 19.71 -1.11
N GLY A 48 5.09 19.85 -1.32
CA GLY A 48 4.43 19.60 -2.60
C GLY A 48 4.17 18.11 -2.90
N ARG A 49 4.41 17.21 -1.94
CA ARG A 49 4.17 15.77 -2.11
C ARG A 49 2.69 15.44 -1.91
N LEU A 50 2.18 14.50 -2.71
CA LEU A 50 0.83 13.96 -2.54
C LEU A 50 0.84 12.91 -1.43
N ILE A 51 0.01 13.14 -0.42
CA ILE A 51 -0.25 12.24 0.70
C ILE A 51 -1.60 11.59 0.48
N TYR A 52 -1.63 10.26 0.45
CA TYR A 52 -2.81 9.45 0.21
C TYR A 52 -3.22 8.77 1.51
N THR A 53 -4.32 9.23 2.11
CA THR A 53 -4.90 8.59 3.28
C THR A 53 -5.74 7.40 2.86
N MET A 54 -5.43 6.23 3.39
CA MET A 54 -6.09 4.98 3.04
C MET A 54 -7.04 4.51 4.13
N SER A 55 -7.98 3.64 3.77
CA SER A 55 -9.03 3.19 4.69
C SER A 55 -8.52 2.34 5.86
N ASN A 56 -7.31 1.79 5.73
CA ASN A 56 -6.58 1.07 6.78
C ASN A 56 -6.03 1.99 7.88
N GLY A 57 -6.17 3.31 7.76
CA GLY A 57 -5.73 4.28 8.76
C GLY A 57 -4.27 4.70 8.64
N LEU A 58 -3.60 4.35 7.53
CA LEU A 58 -2.25 4.79 7.23
C LEU A 58 -2.24 5.76 6.05
N ASP A 59 -1.24 6.63 6.04
CA ASP A 59 -0.97 7.56 4.96
C ASP A 59 0.24 7.08 4.14
N TYR A 60 0.16 7.28 2.82
CA TYR A 60 1.18 6.85 1.88
C TYR A 60 1.58 8.00 0.96
N ALA A 61 2.82 8.01 0.53
CA ALA A 61 3.31 8.94 -0.48
C ALA A 61 4.24 8.24 -1.46
N ILE A 62 4.46 8.90 -2.60
CA ILE A 62 5.48 8.49 -3.57
C ILE A 62 6.71 9.37 -3.34
N ASP A 63 7.85 8.72 -3.15
CA ASP A 63 9.14 9.38 -2.94
C ASP A 63 9.77 9.89 -4.26
N ALA A 64 10.99 10.42 -4.17
CA ALA A 64 11.73 10.89 -5.35
C ALA A 64 12.18 9.77 -6.29
N GLU A 65 12.22 8.52 -5.84
CA GLU A 65 12.57 7.33 -6.62
C GLU A 65 11.34 6.65 -7.25
N SER A 66 10.15 7.28 -7.14
CA SER A 66 8.87 6.70 -7.59
C SER A 66 8.49 5.42 -6.83
N LYS A 67 8.87 5.31 -5.55
CA LYS A 67 8.51 4.20 -4.66
C LYS A 67 7.50 4.65 -3.62
N TRP A 68 6.66 3.73 -3.19
CA TRP A 68 5.71 3.98 -2.11
C TRP A 68 6.41 3.96 -0.75
N GLU A 69 6.13 4.97 0.07
CA GLU A 69 6.55 5.06 1.47
C GLU A 69 5.32 5.29 2.38
N ILE A 70 5.44 4.85 3.65
CA ILE A 70 4.44 5.15 4.69
C ILE A 70 4.80 6.50 5.30
N VAL A 71 3.82 7.40 5.38
CA VAL A 71 3.94 8.71 6.00
C VAL A 71 3.17 8.69 7.32
N TRP A 72 3.77 9.23 8.38
CA TRP A 72 3.23 9.26 9.75
C TRP A 72 3.05 10.70 10.21
#